data_AF-A0A7Y0HX96-F1
#
_entry.id   AF-A0A7Y0HX96-F1
#
_cell.length_a   1.000
_cell.length_b   1.000
_cell.length_c   1.000
_cell.angle_alpha   90.00
_cell.angle_beta   90.00
_cell.angle_gamma   90.00
#
_symmetry.space_group_name_H-M   'P 1'
#
loop_
_entity.id
_entity.type
_entity.pdbx_description
1 polymer ?
#
loop_
_entity_poly.entity_id
_entity_poly.type
_entity_poly.pdbx_seq_one_letter_code
_entity_poly.pdbx_strand_id
1 'polypeptide(L)' 'MTSERRKEMVRTWHERGIDSETICRLLGLSADEVTAIIFSKSEPEKRSEPEFTEPTLFGDD' A
#
# COMPACT_ATOMS: atom_id res chain seq x y z
N MET A 1 -18.23 0.14 -3.63
CA MET A 1 -16.78 0.42 -3.71
C MET A 1 -16.25 0.55 -2.29
N THR A 2 -15.36 -0.34 -1.87
CA THR A 2 -14.59 -0.21 -0.62
C THR A 2 -13.68 1.02 -0.68
N SER A 3 -13.72 1.85 0.35
CA SER A 3 -12.82 2.98 0.51
C SER A 3 -11.36 2.52 0.52
N GLU A 4 -10.46 3.27 -0.11
CA GLU A 4 -9.02 2.95 -0.20
C GLU A 4 -8.38 2.68 1.17
N ARG A 5 -8.80 3.44 2.19
CA ARG A 5 -8.40 3.23 3.59
C ARG A 5 -8.68 1.81 4.10
N ARG A 6 -9.81 1.20 3.72
CA ARG A 6 -10.12 -0.18 4.12
C ARG A 6 -9.22 -1.17 3.39
N LYS A 7 -8.87 -0.90 2.14
CA LYS A 7 -7.97 -1.75 1.36
C LYS A 7 -6.56 -1.77 1.95
N GLU A 8 -6.05 -0.61 2.36
CA GLU A 8 -4.78 -0.52 3.09
C GLU A 8 -4.80 -1.27 4.43
N MET A 9 -5.90 -1.16 5.19
CA MET A 9 -6.05 -1.91 6.44
C MET A 9 -6.02 -3.43 6.20
N VAL A 10 -6.73 -3.92 5.19
CA VAL A 10 -6.72 -5.35 4.81
C VAL A 10 -5.29 -5.81 4.52
N ARG A 11 -4.55 -5.08 3.69
CA ARG A 11 -3.14 -5.41 3.35
C ARG A 11 -2.25 -5.42 4.58
N THR A 12 -2.34 -4.38 5.40
CA THR A 12 -1.54 -4.24 6.63
C THR A 12 -1.80 -5.38 7.62
N TRP A 13 -3.05 -5.79 7.77
CA TRP A 13 -3.43 -6.86 8.69
C TRP A 13 -3.01 -8.23 8.17
N HIS A 14 -3.15 -8.45 6.86
CA HIS A 14 -2.66 -9.66 6.21
C HIS A 14 -1.13 -9.79 6.31
N GLU A 15 -0.37 -8.70 6.12
CA GLU A 15 1.09 -8.68 6.33
C GLU A 15 1.51 -8.98 7.77
N ARG A 16 0.65 -8.66 8.74
CA ARG A 16 0.86 -9.02 10.16
C ARG A 16 0.50 -10.47 10.47
N GLY A 17 0.05 -11.24 9.49
CA GLY A 17 -0.34 -12.64 9.65
C GLY A 17 -1.76 -12.84 10.20
N ILE A 18 -2.63 -11.83 10.09
CA ILE A 18 -4.04 -11.97 10.48
C ILE A 18 -4.80 -12.68 9.36
N ASP A 19 -5.55 -13.72 9.73
CA ASP A 19 -6.41 -14.47 8.81
C ASP A 19 -7.44 -13.59 8.10
N SER A 20 -7.61 -13.84 6.80
CA SER A 20 -8.58 -13.16 5.94
C SER A 20 -10.03 -13.28 6.43
N GLU A 21 -10.39 -14.38 7.12
CA GLU A 21 -11.72 -14.54 7.71
C GLU A 21 -11.95 -13.58 8.90
N THR A 22 -10.90 -13.36 9.70
CA THR A 22 -10.91 -12.39 10.80
C THR A 22 -10.99 -10.97 10.26
N ILE A 23 -10.20 -10.66 9.23
CA ILE A 23 -10.23 -9.37 8.51
C ILE A 23 -11.64 -9.10 7.94
N CYS A 24 -12.25 -10.11 7.30
CA CYS A 24 -13.61 -10.08 6.76
C CYS A 24 -14.63 -9.69 7.83
N ARG A 25 -14.61 -10.35 9.00
CA ARG A 25 -15.50 -10.03 10.14
C ARG A 25 -15.29 -8.62 10.68
N LEU A 26 -14.04 -8.22 10.86
CA LEU A 26 -13.70 -6.94 11.50
C LEU A 26 -14.00 -5.73 10.61
N LEU A 27 -13.76 -5.85 9.31
CA LEU A 27 -14.02 -4.78 8.34
C LEU A 27 -15.43 -4.87 7.70
N GLY A 28 -16.16 -5.95 7.97
CA GLY A 28 -17.47 -6.22 7.35
C GLY A 28 -17.39 -6.39 5.84
N LEU A 29 -16.28 -6.93 5.34
CA LEU A 29 -16.03 -7.16 3.91
C LEU A 29 -16.34 -8.59 3.55
N SER A 30 -16.64 -8.87 2.29
CA SER A 30 -16.77 -10.25 1.82
C SER A 30 -15.39 -10.88 1.59
N ALA A 31 -15.31 -12.21 1.69
CA ALA A 31 -14.07 -12.96 1.41
C ALA A 31 -13.53 -12.66 0.00
N ASP A 32 -14.44 -12.46 -0.97
CA ASP A 32 -14.09 -12.08 -2.34
C ASP A 32 -13.41 -10.70 -2.40
N GLU A 33 -13.95 -9.69 -1.72
CA GLU A 33 -13.31 -8.36 -1.63
C GLU A 33 -11.95 -8.42 -0.95
N VAL A 34 -11.83 -9.16 0.16
CA VAL A 34 -10.56 -9.30 0.89
C VAL A 34 -9.51 -9.98 0.01
N THR A 35 -9.89 -11.05 -0.67
CA THR A 35 -9.01 -11.76 -1.62
C THR A 35 -8.62 -10.84 -2.77
N ALA A 36 -9.58 -10.14 -3.36
CA ALA A 36 -9.32 -9.18 -4.42
C ALA A 36 -8.37 -8.07 -3.95
N ILE A 37 -8.41 -7.63 -2.69
CA ILE A 37 -7.51 -6.59 -2.16
C ILE A 37 -6.10 -7.12 -1.89
N ILE A 38 -5.97 -8.34 -1.35
CA ILE A 38 -4.69 -9.00 -1.07
C ILE A 38 -3.98 -9.35 -2.39
N PHE A 39 -4.72 -9.91 -3.35
CA PHE A 39 -4.18 -10.32 -4.66
C PHE A 39 -4.17 -9.20 -5.71
N SER A 40 -4.91 -8.10 -5.50
CA SER A 40 -4.73 -6.89 -6.30
C SER A 40 -3.39 -6.28 -5.95
N LYS A 41 -2.41 -6.67 -6.76
CA LYS A 41 -1.14 -5.98 -6.93
C LYS A 41 -1.47 -4.57 -7.41
N SER A 42 -1.74 -3.65 -6.49
CA SER A 42 -1.53 -2.23 -6.78
C SER A 42 -0.06 -2.17 -7.17
N GLU A 43 0.18 -1.88 -8.44
CA GLU A 43 1.52 -1.62 -8.93
C GLU A 43 2.21 -0.68 -7.94
N PRO A 44 3.46 -0.97 -7.53
CA PRO A 44 4.17 -0.05 -6.65
C PRO A 44 4.16 1.28 -7.37
N GLU A 45 3.45 2.26 -6.81
CA GLU A 45 3.61 3.65 -7.20
C GLU A 45 5.09 3.90 -7.06
N LYS A 46 5.77 3.94 -8.21
CA LYS A 46 7.13 4.39 -8.34
C LYS A 46 7.10 5.78 -7.72
N ARG A 47 7.50 5.84 -6.46
CA ARG A 47 7.99 7.03 -5.82
C ARG A 47 9.25 7.36 -6.60
N SER A 48 9.07 8.02 -7.75
CA SER A 48 10.12 8.75 -8.41
C SER A 48 10.60 9.72 -7.34
N GLU A 49 11.73 9.37 -6.74
CA GLU A 49 12.46 10.25 -5.87
C GLU A 49 12.60 11.58 -6.62
N PRO A 50 12.29 12.73 -5.99
CA PRO A 50 12.63 13.99 -6.62
C PRO A 50 14.13 13.96 -6.84
N GLU A 51 14.57 14.04 -8.10
CA GLU A 51 15.97 14.25 -8.44
C GLU A 51 16.46 15.45 -7.64
N PHE A 52 17.13 15.18 -6.52
CA PHE A 52 17.84 16.17 -5.75
C PHE A 52 19.07 16.51 -6.58
N THR A 53 18.91 17.41 -7.55
CA THR A 53 20.06 18.04 -8.19
C THR A 53 20.73 18.88 -7.13
N GLU A 54 21.81 18.35 -6.55
CA GLU A 54 22.76 19.12 -5.76
C GLU A 54 23.15 20.37 -6.57
N PRO A 55 22.91 21.60 -6.07
CA PRO A 55 23.48 22.77 -6.72
C PRO A 55 24.99 22.65 -6.56
N THR A 56 25.71 22.46 -7.68
CA THR A 56 27.17 22.50 -7.76
C THR A 56 27.67 23.75 -7.02
N LEU A 57 28.15 23.54 -5.80
CA LEU A 57 28.76 24.55 -4.96
C LEU A 57 30.18 24.78 -5.50
N PHE A 58 30.38 25.92 -6.15
CA PHE A 58 31.65 26.66 -6.31
C PHE A 58 32.94 25.83 -6.40
N GLY A 59 33.46 25.68 -7.62
CA GLY A 59 34.89 25.45 -7.86
C GLY A 59 35.52 26.76 -8.33
N ASP A 60 36.14 27.47 -7.40
CA ASP A 60 37.06 28.59 -7.61
C ASP A 60 38.42 28.00 -8.03
N ASP A 61 38.87 28.30 -9.26
CA ASP A 61 40.28 28.38 -9.67
C ASP A 61 40.41 29.39 -10.83
#